data_AF-A0ABD3QF64-F1
#
_entry.id   AF-A0ABD3QF64-F1
#
_cell.length_a   1.000
_cell.length_b   1.000
_cell.length_c   1.000
_cell.angle_alpha   90.00
_cell.angle_beta   90.00
_cell.angle_gamma   90.00
#
_symmetry.space_group_name_H-M   'P 1'
#
loop_
_entity.id
_entity.type
_entity.pdbx_description
1 polymer ?
#
loop_
_entity_poly.entity_id
_entity_poly.type
_entity_poly.pdbx_seq_one_letter_code
_entity_poly.pdbx_strand_id
1 'polypeptide(L)'
;MSRHLFFLLAGILLAHSSVGFGPSRNWRNPMHPAPSHQQLHRFHIRHSTLSLSSTPPLETIDAGPSSPYTSLPHKQDPSFRPSASSFAKLATLIESIQRPRGLSIGVEYAPTTTTTATTRQNEQDIAILSMQLRKFHARAIYTSNVLAAAQFVREQQVARGNFPEAVGVGVDAVVLEYDSLRGEDYPLLEQVGVIWKVSTIDQLQHIMEQDLGNVFLLSDELLSVGAGDTYNIDVEQLREQLSSVPKSAILIAPLPSMLPQNLEVTLGKSLASSGSISSLLLSNCCVNDDEDLKYAQFAIEGITKKSSSSFSMTGLTGSTNGHFGVSSHVGEVKWRRKG
;
A
#
# COMPACT_ATOMS: atom_id res chain seq x y z
N MET A 1 -25.22 -7.52 -12.71
CA MET A 1 -23.87 -7.92 -13.14
C MET A 1 -22.93 -7.65 -11.97
N SER A 2 -22.69 -8.63 -11.09
CA SER A 2 -21.67 -8.49 -10.04
C SER A 2 -20.31 -8.46 -10.71
N ARG A 3 -19.58 -7.35 -10.54
CA ARG A 3 -18.18 -7.26 -10.91
C ARG A 3 -17.40 -8.08 -9.89
N HIS A 4 -17.07 -9.32 -10.21
CA HIS A 4 -16.07 -10.07 -9.46
C HIS A 4 -14.75 -9.32 -9.62
N LEU A 5 -14.30 -8.66 -8.55
CA LEU A 5 -13.09 -7.85 -8.56
C LEU A 5 -11.92 -8.78 -8.29
N PHE A 6 -11.41 -9.44 -9.33
CA PHE A 6 -10.18 -10.21 -9.25
C PHE A 6 -9.01 -9.24 -9.11
N PHE A 7 -8.52 -9.04 -7.89
CA PHE A 7 -7.19 -8.43 -7.73
C PHE A 7 -6.14 -9.51 -7.88
N LEU A 8 -5.17 -9.20 -8.71
CA LEU A 8 -4.11 -10.09 -9.11
C LEU A 8 -2.82 -9.54 -8.50
N LEU A 9 -2.18 -10.36 -7.68
CA LEU A 9 -0.97 -10.00 -6.96
C LEU A 9 0.22 -10.69 -7.60
N ALA A 10 1.24 -9.90 -7.94
CA ALA A 10 2.56 -10.40 -8.35
C ALA A 10 3.55 -10.20 -7.19
N GLY A 11 4.12 -11.29 -6.68
CA GLY A 11 5.03 -11.30 -5.52
C GLY A 11 5.79 -12.63 -5.39
N ILE A 12 7.12 -12.57 -5.25
CA ILE A 12 8.02 -13.67 -5.60
C ILE A 12 9.20 -13.81 -4.54
N LEU A 13 10.07 -14.87 -4.46
CA LEU A 13 11.13 -15.13 -3.38
C LEU A 13 12.68 -15.00 -3.70
N LEU A 14 13.58 -14.73 -2.71
CA LEU A 14 14.99 -15.26 -2.67
C LEU A 14 15.58 -15.48 -1.25
N ALA A 15 16.37 -16.56 -1.09
CA ALA A 15 17.08 -17.00 0.12
C ALA A 15 18.42 -16.25 0.37
N HIS A 16 18.79 -16.04 1.64
CA HIS A 16 20.05 -15.41 2.04
C HIS A 16 21.20 -16.42 2.18
N SER A 17 22.25 -16.26 1.38
CA SER A 17 23.61 -16.72 1.71
C SER A 17 24.43 -15.54 2.25
N SER A 18 24.85 -15.65 3.52
CA SER A 18 25.71 -14.67 4.19
C SER A 18 27.14 -14.70 3.63
N VAL A 19 27.64 -13.57 3.12
CA VAL A 19 29.07 -13.34 2.88
C VAL A 19 29.45 -12.01 3.54
N GLY A 20 30.46 -12.05 4.41
CA GLY A 20 30.87 -10.95 5.29
C GLY A 20 32.08 -10.12 4.81
N PHE A 21 32.48 -9.19 5.70
CA PHE A 21 33.67 -8.30 5.72
C PHE A 21 33.69 -7.14 4.69
N GLY A 22 34.12 -5.90 4.97
CA GLY A 22 34.92 -5.27 6.04
C GLY A 22 35.07 -3.73 5.81
N PRO A 23 35.96 -3.00 6.51
CA PRO A 23 35.70 -1.61 6.97
C PRO A 23 36.39 -0.43 6.23
N SER A 24 35.70 0.72 6.31
CA SER A 24 36.08 2.16 6.46
C SER A 24 37.44 2.73 5.97
N ARG A 25 37.38 3.88 5.27
CA ARG A 25 38.51 4.84 5.11
C ARG A 25 38.06 6.31 5.19
N ASN A 26 38.72 7.05 6.08
CA ASN A 26 38.66 8.51 6.28
C ASN A 26 39.48 9.27 5.23
N TRP A 27 39.04 10.48 4.85
CA TRP A 27 39.86 11.50 4.18
C TRP A 27 39.63 12.90 4.78
N ARG A 28 40.73 13.64 4.95
CA ARG A 28 40.85 15.02 5.49
C ARG A 28 41.19 16.02 4.38
N ASN A 29 40.98 17.31 4.73
CA ASN A 29 41.57 18.57 4.20
C ASN A 29 40.92 19.22 2.97
N PRO A 30 41.17 20.52 2.66
CA PRO A 30 41.60 21.70 3.45
C PRO A 30 40.75 22.99 3.17
N MET A 31 41.13 24.12 3.82
CA MET A 31 40.53 25.47 3.80
C MET A 31 40.82 26.35 2.56
N HIS A 32 39.93 27.37 2.38
CA HIS A 32 40.06 28.74 1.78
C HIS A 32 39.12 29.03 0.58
N PRO A 33 38.87 30.31 0.18
CA PRO A 33 38.59 31.57 0.91
C PRO A 33 37.29 32.28 0.42
N ALA A 34 36.92 33.42 1.03
CA ALA A 34 35.71 34.25 0.78
C ALA A 34 35.65 34.88 -0.63
N PRO A 35 34.47 35.31 -1.18
CA PRO A 35 33.97 36.69 -0.93
C PRO A 35 32.47 37.03 -1.15
N SER A 36 32.15 38.28 -0.75
CA SER A 36 31.27 39.31 -1.34
C SER A 36 29.72 39.25 -1.31
N HIS A 37 29.20 40.38 -0.82
CA HIS A 37 27.82 40.90 -0.72
C HIS A 37 26.96 40.83 -2.00
N GLN A 38 25.65 40.60 -1.84
CA GLN A 38 24.61 41.25 -2.65
C GLN A 38 23.22 41.27 -1.97
N GLN A 39 22.43 42.28 -2.35
CA GLN A 39 21.26 42.87 -1.67
C GLN A 39 19.95 42.08 -1.80
N LEU A 40 19.10 42.18 -0.78
CA LEU A 40 17.75 41.60 -0.68
C LEU A 40 16.67 42.55 -1.22
N HIS A 41 15.82 42.06 -2.12
CA HIS A 41 14.53 42.67 -2.45
C HIS A 41 13.38 41.93 -1.73
N ARG A 42 12.53 42.69 -1.02
CA ARG A 42 11.28 42.22 -0.38
C ARG A 42 10.12 42.27 -1.38
N PHE A 43 9.28 41.23 -1.39
CA PHE A 43 7.92 41.28 -1.95
C PHE A 43 6.88 40.87 -0.90
N HIS A 44 5.79 41.65 -0.85
CA HIS A 44 4.60 41.44 -0.03
C HIS A 44 3.51 40.74 -0.86
N ILE A 45 2.83 39.74 -0.29
CA ILE A 45 1.61 39.17 -0.87
C ILE A 45 0.45 39.37 0.12
N ARG A 46 -0.65 39.92 -0.39
CA ARG A 46 -1.90 40.21 0.32
C ARG A 46 -2.80 38.98 0.33
N HIS A 47 -3.45 38.75 1.48
CA HIS A 47 -4.62 37.87 1.61
C HIS A 47 -5.89 38.58 1.12
N SER A 48 -6.81 37.84 0.52
CA SER A 48 -8.23 38.22 0.43
C SER A 48 -9.12 36.99 0.37
N THR A 49 -10.29 37.15 0.98
CA THR A 49 -11.13 36.17 1.65
C THR A 49 -12.37 35.76 0.84
N LEU A 50 -12.92 34.63 1.29
CA LEU A 50 -14.13 33.90 0.94
C LEU A 50 -15.42 34.73 0.76
N SER A 51 -16.35 34.20 -0.05
CA SER A 51 -17.79 34.34 0.16
C SER A 51 -18.53 33.02 -0.09
N LEU A 52 -19.48 32.73 0.79
CA LEU A 52 -20.38 31.57 0.84
C LEU A 52 -21.65 31.82 0.01
N SER A 53 -22.18 30.77 -0.61
CA SER A 53 -23.47 30.77 -1.32
C SER A 53 -24.37 29.65 -0.80
N SER A 54 -25.65 29.98 -0.69
CA SER A 54 -26.76 29.36 0.03
C SER A 54 -27.24 28.00 -0.51
N THR A 55 -27.59 27.10 0.42
CA THR A 55 -28.35 25.86 0.19
C THR A 55 -29.86 26.06 0.39
N PRO A 56 -30.72 25.43 -0.43
CA PRO A 56 -32.18 25.44 -0.26
C PRO A 56 -32.68 24.38 0.76
N PRO A 57 -33.93 24.50 1.26
CA PRO A 57 -34.46 23.72 2.38
C PRO A 57 -34.90 22.29 2.00
N LEU A 58 -34.74 21.36 2.95
CA LEU A 58 -35.16 19.96 2.87
C LEU A 58 -36.69 19.81 2.98
N GLU A 59 -37.29 19.07 2.06
CA GLU A 59 -38.62 18.47 2.20
C GLU A 59 -38.59 17.28 3.16
N THR A 60 -39.57 17.22 4.05
CA THR A 60 -39.76 16.16 5.04
C THR A 60 -40.43 14.96 4.38
N ILE A 61 -39.69 13.86 4.21
CA ILE A 61 -40.24 12.59 3.71
C ILE A 61 -40.61 11.72 4.92
N ASP A 62 -41.88 11.33 5.00
CA ASP A 62 -42.44 10.44 6.01
C ASP A 62 -41.72 9.08 6.04
N ALA A 63 -41.20 8.72 7.21
CA ALA A 63 -40.57 7.43 7.48
C ALA A 63 -41.63 6.33 7.61
N GLY A 64 -41.83 5.56 6.55
CA GLY A 64 -42.60 4.31 6.61
C GLY A 64 -41.93 3.26 7.50
N PRO A 65 -42.71 2.28 8.04
CA PRO A 65 -42.21 1.28 8.97
C PRO A 65 -41.08 0.45 8.33
N SER A 66 -39.93 0.44 8.99
CA SER A 66 -38.74 -0.32 8.62
C SER A 66 -39.08 -1.79 8.47
N SER A 67 -38.96 -2.27 7.23
CA SER A 67 -39.08 -3.69 6.89
C SER A 67 -38.02 -4.49 7.66
N PRO A 68 -38.38 -5.58 8.36
CA PRO A 68 -37.41 -6.45 9.03
C PRO A 68 -36.64 -7.24 7.96
N TYR A 69 -35.55 -6.66 7.46
CA TYR A 69 -34.52 -7.40 6.74
C TYR A 69 -33.91 -8.41 7.70
N THR A 70 -34.53 -9.60 7.73
CA THR A 70 -33.95 -10.78 8.34
C THR A 70 -32.86 -11.25 7.37
N SER A 71 -31.60 -10.98 7.70
CA SER A 71 -30.46 -11.53 6.97
C SER A 71 -30.54 -13.05 7.02
N LEU A 72 -30.89 -13.68 5.89
CA LEU A 72 -30.83 -15.13 5.77
C LEU A 72 -29.37 -15.57 6.02
N PRO A 73 -29.14 -16.59 6.85
CA PRO A 73 -27.79 -17.08 7.12
C PRO A 73 -27.17 -17.54 5.80
N HIS A 74 -26.12 -16.86 5.37
CA HIS A 74 -25.38 -17.19 4.16
C HIS A 74 -24.65 -18.50 4.41
N LYS A 75 -25.24 -19.61 3.94
CA LYS A 75 -24.67 -20.93 4.06
C LYS A 75 -23.55 -21.03 3.02
N GLN A 76 -22.31 -20.73 3.41
CA GLN A 76 -21.15 -20.97 2.55
C GLN A 76 -21.13 -22.44 2.14
N ASP A 77 -20.80 -22.68 0.88
CA ASP A 77 -20.63 -24.04 0.36
C ASP A 77 -19.34 -24.61 0.95
N PRO A 78 -19.40 -25.62 1.84
CA PRO A 78 -18.24 -26.15 2.57
C PRO A 78 -17.21 -26.86 1.66
N SER A 79 -17.40 -26.81 0.35
CA SER A 79 -16.62 -27.56 -0.64
C SER A 79 -15.31 -26.91 -1.05
N PHE A 80 -15.12 -25.59 -0.87
CA PHE A 80 -13.83 -25.00 -1.24
C PHE A 80 -12.74 -25.43 -0.27
N ARG A 81 -11.68 -26.03 -0.80
CA ARG A 81 -10.43 -26.26 -0.07
C ARG A 81 -9.26 -25.88 -0.98
N PRO A 82 -8.37 -24.96 -0.58
CA PRO A 82 -7.19 -24.66 -1.36
C PRO A 82 -6.36 -25.93 -1.56
N SER A 83 -5.80 -26.09 -2.77
CA SER A 83 -4.92 -27.22 -3.06
C SER A 83 -3.56 -27.05 -2.36
N ALA A 84 -2.79 -28.14 -2.24
CA ALA A 84 -1.40 -28.05 -1.78
C ALA A 84 -0.53 -27.11 -2.64
N SER A 85 -0.82 -27.01 -3.95
CA SER A 85 -0.11 -26.09 -4.85
C SER A 85 -0.48 -24.63 -4.55
N SER A 86 -1.74 -24.35 -4.23
CA SER A 86 -2.18 -23.03 -3.80
C SER A 86 -1.48 -22.61 -2.51
N PHE A 87 -1.39 -23.50 -1.52
CA PHE A 87 -0.65 -23.24 -0.28
C PHE A 87 0.85 -23.02 -0.51
N ALA A 88 1.47 -23.79 -1.41
CA ALA A 88 2.88 -23.61 -1.73
C ALA A 88 3.16 -22.22 -2.32
N LYS A 89 2.30 -21.75 -3.25
CA LYS A 89 2.37 -20.39 -3.78
C LYS A 89 2.14 -19.34 -2.70
N LEU A 90 1.16 -19.57 -1.81
CA LEU A 90 0.89 -18.67 -0.70
C LEU A 90 2.08 -18.58 0.27
N ALA A 91 2.77 -19.69 0.55
CA ALA A 91 3.97 -19.71 1.38
C ALA A 91 5.09 -18.86 0.77
N THR A 92 5.35 -19.01 -0.54
CA THR A 92 6.29 -18.15 -1.27
C THR A 92 5.88 -16.67 -1.19
N LEU A 93 4.58 -16.38 -1.36
CA LEU A 93 4.09 -15.02 -1.22
C LEU A 93 4.37 -14.47 0.19
N ILE A 94 4.05 -15.24 1.24
CA ILE A 94 4.26 -14.86 2.65
C ILE A 94 5.71 -14.47 2.87
N GLU A 95 6.66 -15.27 2.40
CA GLU A 95 8.08 -14.97 2.56
C GLU A 95 8.51 -13.70 1.80
N SER A 96 7.83 -13.34 0.70
CA SER A 96 8.10 -12.10 -0.05
C SER A 96 7.57 -10.84 0.63
N ILE A 97 6.42 -10.96 1.31
CA ILE A 97 5.74 -9.85 1.99
C ILE A 97 6.13 -9.75 3.46
N GLN A 98 6.56 -10.83 4.11
CA GLN A 98 6.93 -10.80 5.51
C GLN A 98 8.39 -10.36 5.65
N ARG A 99 8.63 -9.24 6.34
CA ARG A 99 9.98 -8.83 6.71
C ARG A 99 10.37 -9.45 8.06
N PRO A 100 11.61 -9.92 8.23
CA PRO A 100 12.11 -10.30 9.55
C PRO A 100 12.02 -9.15 10.57
N ARG A 101 12.09 -7.90 10.07
CA ARG A 101 11.94 -6.68 10.86
C ARG A 101 11.21 -5.61 10.05
N GLY A 102 10.17 -5.06 10.64
CA GLY A 102 9.40 -3.95 10.08
C GLY A 102 8.31 -4.40 9.11
N LEU A 103 7.68 -3.40 8.52
CA LEU A 103 6.50 -3.53 7.67
C LEU A 103 6.91 -3.63 6.19
N SER A 104 6.20 -4.45 5.42
CA SER A 104 6.25 -4.41 3.95
C SER A 104 5.19 -3.48 3.37
N ILE A 105 5.44 -2.96 2.18
CA ILE A 105 4.52 -2.05 1.51
C ILE A 105 4.27 -2.57 0.11
N GLY A 106 3.01 -2.88 -0.17
CA GLY A 106 2.49 -3.08 -1.50
C GLY A 106 1.89 -1.80 -2.06
N VAL A 107 1.83 -1.70 -3.39
CA VAL A 107 1.22 -0.58 -4.10
C VAL A 107 0.13 -1.08 -5.02
N GLU A 108 -1.00 -0.38 -5.06
CA GLU A 108 -2.05 -0.67 -6.03
C GLU A 108 -1.83 0.11 -7.33
N TYR A 109 -1.85 -0.62 -8.45
CA TYR A 109 -1.96 -0.10 -9.79
C TYR A 109 -3.42 -0.20 -10.27
N ALA A 110 -4.09 0.95 -10.35
CA ALA A 110 -5.48 1.09 -10.73
C ALA A 110 -5.61 2.17 -11.84
N PRO A 111 -5.29 1.84 -13.10
CA PRO A 111 -5.29 2.82 -14.18
C PRO A 111 -6.70 3.38 -14.40
N THR A 112 -6.83 4.71 -14.39
CA THR A 112 -8.13 5.41 -14.53
C THR A 112 -8.65 5.42 -15.95
N THR A 113 -7.76 5.38 -16.94
CA THR A 113 -8.12 5.33 -18.34
C THR A 113 -8.00 3.91 -18.87
N THR A 114 -9.04 3.43 -19.55
CA THR A 114 -8.95 2.27 -20.43
C THR A 114 -8.16 2.70 -21.65
N THR A 115 -6.85 2.92 -21.48
CA THR A 115 -6.01 3.51 -22.51
C THR A 115 -6.01 2.59 -23.71
N THR A 116 -6.70 3.00 -24.79
CA THR A 116 -6.65 2.38 -26.13
C THR A 116 -5.29 2.52 -26.80
N ALA A 117 -4.27 2.98 -26.05
CA ALA A 117 -2.89 3.04 -26.49
C ALA A 117 -2.45 1.66 -27.00
N THR A 118 -1.68 1.69 -28.08
CA THR A 118 -1.14 0.48 -28.72
C THR A 118 -0.43 -0.37 -27.68
N THR A 119 -0.74 -1.67 -27.66
CA THR A 119 -0.30 -2.65 -26.65
C THR A 119 1.19 -2.55 -26.28
N ARG A 120 2.06 -2.20 -27.23
CA ARG A 120 3.52 -2.07 -27.01
C ARG A 120 3.93 -0.90 -26.13
N GLN A 121 3.28 0.27 -26.26
CA GLN A 121 3.65 1.44 -25.46
C GLN A 121 3.31 1.21 -23.99
N ASN A 122 2.14 0.61 -23.74
CA ASN A 122 1.71 0.21 -22.40
C ASN A 122 2.67 -0.81 -21.75
N GLU A 123 3.25 -1.74 -22.51
CA GLU A 123 4.22 -2.71 -21.98
C GLU A 123 5.52 -2.04 -21.51
N GLN A 124 6.03 -1.06 -22.27
CA GLN A 124 7.22 -0.33 -21.87
C GLN A 124 6.98 0.53 -20.62
N ASP A 125 5.82 1.18 -20.54
CA ASP A 125 5.45 2.01 -19.38
C ASP A 125 5.29 1.15 -18.12
N ILE A 126 4.64 -0.01 -18.22
CA ILE A 126 4.54 -0.99 -17.12
C ILE A 126 5.91 -1.50 -16.69
N ALA A 127 6.81 -1.75 -17.64
CA ALA A 127 8.16 -2.18 -17.30
C ALA A 127 8.95 -1.11 -16.54
N ILE A 128 8.83 0.15 -16.96
CA ILE A 128 9.45 1.28 -16.25
C ILE A 128 8.83 1.43 -14.85
N LEU A 129 7.51 1.41 -14.75
CA LEU A 129 6.77 1.49 -13.49
C LEU A 129 7.20 0.39 -12.53
N SER A 130 7.16 -0.87 -12.97
CA SER A 130 7.61 -2.04 -12.21
C SER A 130 9.05 -1.85 -11.73
N MET A 131 9.99 -1.53 -12.64
CA MET A 131 11.39 -1.29 -12.27
C MET A 131 11.56 -0.21 -11.19
N GLN A 132 10.83 0.91 -11.30
CA GLN A 132 10.98 2.02 -10.36
C GLN A 132 10.37 1.70 -9.00
N LEU A 133 9.18 1.09 -8.95
CA LEU A 133 8.57 0.64 -7.70
C LEU A 133 9.49 -0.32 -6.92
N ARG A 134 10.23 -1.17 -7.64
CA ARG A 134 11.25 -2.05 -7.05
C ARG A 134 12.43 -1.30 -6.45
N LYS A 135 12.92 -0.26 -7.14
CA LYS A 135 13.98 0.62 -6.61
C LYS A 135 13.52 1.34 -5.35
N PHE A 136 12.23 1.64 -5.24
CA PHE A 136 11.64 2.23 -4.03
C PHE A 136 11.31 1.20 -2.95
N HIS A 137 11.62 -0.08 -3.15
CA HIS A 137 11.35 -1.18 -2.21
C HIS A 137 9.86 -1.49 -1.97
N ALA A 138 8.98 -1.21 -2.95
CA ALA A 138 7.67 -1.85 -2.99
C ALA A 138 7.87 -3.38 -3.03
N ARG A 139 7.06 -4.13 -2.28
CA ARG A 139 7.18 -5.60 -2.18
C ARG A 139 6.16 -6.35 -3.01
N ALA A 140 5.04 -5.72 -3.30
CA ALA A 140 3.98 -6.30 -4.10
C ALA A 140 3.32 -5.21 -4.93
N ILE A 141 2.83 -5.60 -6.10
CA ILE A 141 1.98 -4.77 -6.95
C ILE A 141 0.62 -5.45 -6.99
N TYR A 142 -0.42 -4.72 -6.60
CA TYR A 142 -1.81 -5.14 -6.62
C TYR A 142 -2.47 -4.50 -7.83
N THR A 143 -3.26 -5.24 -8.59
CA THR A 143 -4.08 -4.63 -9.63
C THR A 143 -5.33 -5.44 -9.89
N SER A 144 -6.46 -4.75 -10.10
CA SER A 144 -7.69 -5.37 -10.61
C SER A 144 -7.69 -5.49 -12.14
N ASN A 145 -6.71 -4.89 -12.82
CA ASN A 145 -6.58 -4.96 -14.26
C ASN A 145 -5.79 -6.21 -14.67
N VAL A 146 -6.51 -7.26 -15.09
CA VAL A 146 -5.95 -8.55 -15.49
C VAL A 146 -4.88 -8.42 -16.59
N LEU A 147 -5.07 -7.51 -17.55
CA LEU A 147 -4.10 -7.30 -18.64
C LEU A 147 -2.80 -6.69 -18.11
N ALA A 148 -2.92 -5.67 -17.25
CA ALA A 148 -1.76 -5.07 -16.60
C ALA A 148 -1.02 -6.09 -15.73
N ALA A 149 -1.77 -6.91 -15.00
CA ALA A 149 -1.21 -7.96 -14.17
C ALA A 149 -0.38 -8.98 -14.98
N ALA A 150 -0.92 -9.44 -16.11
CA ALA A 150 -0.18 -10.30 -17.03
C ALA A 150 1.09 -9.62 -17.57
N GLN A 151 1.05 -8.31 -17.83
CA GLN A 151 2.22 -7.54 -18.27
C GLN A 151 3.27 -7.40 -17.16
N PHE A 152 2.88 -7.15 -15.91
CA PHE A 152 3.78 -7.14 -14.76
C PHE A 152 4.46 -8.51 -14.57
N VAL A 153 3.70 -9.60 -14.64
CA VAL A 153 4.24 -10.96 -14.53
C VAL A 153 5.29 -11.22 -15.62
N ARG A 154 4.98 -10.89 -16.88
CA ARG A 154 5.93 -11.04 -18.00
C ARG A 154 7.20 -10.22 -17.81
N GLU A 155 7.09 -8.98 -17.34
CA GLU A 155 8.25 -8.13 -17.10
C GLU A 155 9.10 -8.67 -15.95
N GLN A 156 8.49 -9.06 -14.84
CA GLN A 156 9.21 -9.53 -13.66
C GLN A 156 9.96 -10.84 -13.91
N GLN A 157 9.46 -11.69 -14.81
CA GLN A 157 10.16 -12.92 -15.24
C GLN A 157 11.51 -12.65 -15.91
N VAL A 158 11.67 -11.54 -16.62
CA VAL A 158 12.90 -11.22 -17.38
C VAL A 158 13.75 -10.15 -16.70
N ALA A 159 13.20 -9.47 -15.70
CA ALA A 159 13.87 -8.35 -15.07
C ALA A 159 15.02 -8.80 -14.16
N ARG A 160 16.18 -8.14 -14.30
CA ARG A 160 17.33 -8.34 -13.41
C ARG A 160 17.19 -7.50 -12.14
N GLY A 161 17.57 -8.06 -11.00
CA GLY A 161 17.67 -7.33 -9.72
C GLY A 161 16.65 -7.80 -8.67
N ASN A 162 16.77 -7.25 -7.46
CA ASN A 162 16.12 -7.69 -6.20
C ASN A 162 14.59 -7.51 -6.12
N PHE A 163 13.85 -7.79 -7.19
CA PHE A 163 12.57 -8.47 -6.98
C PHE A 163 12.86 -9.94 -6.90
N PRO A 164 12.03 -10.69 -6.20
CA PRO A 164 12.46 -12.02 -5.92
C PRO A 164 12.02 -12.93 -7.12
N GLU A 165 12.58 -14.13 -7.33
CA GLU A 165 12.64 -14.87 -8.63
C GLU A 165 11.36 -15.61 -9.08
N ALA A 166 10.80 -15.24 -10.25
CA ALA A 166 9.42 -15.60 -10.67
C ALA A 166 9.03 -17.06 -10.44
N VAL A 167 7.99 -17.30 -9.63
CA VAL A 167 7.44 -18.64 -9.40
C VAL A 167 6.56 -19.03 -10.59
N GLY A 168 7.23 -19.47 -11.66
CA GLY A 168 6.57 -19.99 -12.84
C GLY A 168 5.78 -18.94 -13.64
N VAL A 169 5.09 -19.44 -14.67
CA VAL A 169 4.30 -18.60 -15.57
C VAL A 169 2.92 -18.40 -14.94
N GLY A 170 2.66 -17.23 -14.32
CA GLY A 170 1.31 -16.88 -13.91
C GLY A 170 1.20 -15.94 -12.72
N VAL A 171 -0.03 -15.81 -12.24
CA VAL A 171 -0.42 -15.10 -11.01
C VAL A 171 0.07 -15.88 -9.80
N ASP A 172 0.69 -15.19 -8.84
CA ASP A 172 1.12 -15.79 -7.58
C ASP A 172 -0.06 -15.94 -6.63
N ALA A 173 -0.85 -14.86 -6.48
CA ALA A 173 -2.04 -14.87 -5.66
C ALA A 173 -3.19 -14.00 -6.20
N VAL A 174 -4.41 -14.33 -5.79
CA VAL A 174 -5.62 -13.53 -6.01
C VAL A 174 -6.22 -13.07 -4.70
N VAL A 175 -6.83 -11.89 -4.71
CA VAL A 175 -7.66 -11.44 -3.59
C VAL A 175 -9.09 -11.86 -3.85
N LEU A 176 -9.70 -12.52 -2.87
CA LEU A 176 -11.08 -12.97 -2.92
C LEU A 176 -11.87 -12.42 -1.74
N GLU A 177 -13.04 -11.85 -2.00
CA GLU A 177 -13.97 -11.49 -0.94
C GLU A 177 -14.56 -12.76 -0.33
N TYR A 178 -14.58 -12.81 1.00
CA TYR A 178 -14.99 -13.99 1.77
C TYR A 178 -16.31 -14.62 1.29
N ASP A 179 -17.31 -13.81 0.96
CA ASP A 179 -18.64 -14.28 0.52
C ASP A 179 -18.82 -14.30 -1.01
N SER A 180 -17.75 -14.07 -1.78
CA SER A 180 -17.85 -13.94 -3.25
C SER A 180 -17.64 -15.25 -4.02
N LEU A 181 -17.13 -16.28 -3.37
CA LEU A 181 -16.76 -17.54 -4.01
C LEU A 181 -17.98 -18.36 -4.44
N ARG A 182 -17.92 -18.84 -5.68
CA ARG A 182 -18.88 -19.79 -6.23
C ARG A 182 -18.17 -21.09 -6.57
N GLY A 183 -18.90 -22.21 -6.57
CA GLY A 183 -18.33 -23.52 -6.92
C GLY A 183 -17.70 -23.56 -8.32
N GLU A 184 -18.15 -22.70 -9.24
CA GLU A 184 -17.58 -22.54 -10.59
C GLU A 184 -16.17 -21.93 -10.60
N ASP A 185 -15.77 -21.21 -9.54
CA ASP A 185 -14.46 -20.55 -9.45
C ASP A 185 -13.34 -21.50 -9.00
N TYR A 186 -13.69 -22.65 -8.38
CA TYR A 186 -12.70 -23.51 -7.72
C TYR A 186 -11.59 -24.03 -8.63
N PRO A 187 -11.87 -24.49 -9.88
CA PRO A 187 -10.81 -24.95 -10.78
C PRO A 187 -9.79 -23.86 -11.11
N LEU A 188 -10.18 -22.58 -11.07
CA LEU A 188 -9.29 -21.45 -11.34
C LEU A 188 -8.35 -21.15 -10.16
N LEU A 189 -8.71 -21.59 -8.96
CA LEU A 189 -7.99 -21.32 -7.72
C LEU A 189 -7.04 -22.44 -7.32
N GLU A 190 -7.13 -23.60 -7.97
CA GLU A 190 -6.30 -24.78 -7.64
C GLU A 190 -4.80 -24.47 -7.69
N GLN A 191 -4.37 -23.55 -8.54
CA GLN A 191 -2.96 -23.24 -8.75
C GLN A 191 -2.61 -21.79 -8.45
N VAL A 192 -3.36 -21.11 -7.57
CA VAL A 192 -3.11 -19.71 -7.23
C VAL A 192 -3.24 -19.53 -5.72
N GLY A 193 -2.34 -18.78 -5.09
CA GLY A 193 -2.48 -18.44 -3.68
C GLY A 193 -3.71 -17.56 -3.45
N VAL A 194 -4.40 -17.72 -2.33
CA VAL A 194 -5.60 -16.92 -2.01
C VAL A 194 -5.29 -15.96 -0.87
N ILE A 195 -5.52 -14.67 -1.11
CA ILE A 195 -5.55 -13.61 -0.09
C ILE A 195 -7.03 -13.35 0.20
N TRP A 196 -7.45 -13.56 1.44
CA TRP A 196 -8.84 -13.39 1.81
C TRP A 196 -9.12 -11.94 2.18
N LYS A 197 -10.01 -11.28 1.44
CA LYS A 197 -10.54 -9.97 1.82
C LYS A 197 -11.67 -10.18 2.84
N VAL A 198 -11.46 -9.67 4.05
CA VAL A 198 -12.34 -9.85 5.21
C VAL A 198 -12.79 -8.51 5.77
N SER A 199 -14.04 -8.45 6.19
CA SER A 199 -14.67 -7.25 6.76
C SER A 199 -14.97 -7.36 8.25
N THR A 200 -14.90 -8.56 8.83
CA THR A 200 -15.08 -8.77 10.27
C THR A 200 -14.03 -9.74 10.83
N ILE A 201 -13.80 -9.68 12.15
CA ILE A 201 -12.94 -10.64 12.86
C ILE A 201 -13.51 -12.06 12.77
N ASP A 202 -14.83 -12.20 12.82
CA ASP A 202 -15.49 -13.50 12.71
C ASP A 202 -15.20 -14.19 11.38
N GLN A 203 -15.15 -13.45 10.27
CA GLN A 203 -14.77 -13.99 8.96
C GLN A 203 -13.32 -14.49 8.96
N LEU A 204 -12.41 -13.71 9.54
CA LEU A 204 -11.01 -14.10 9.69
C LEU A 204 -10.89 -15.40 10.51
N GLN A 205 -11.53 -15.45 11.69
CA GLN A 205 -11.51 -16.62 12.55
C GLN A 205 -12.07 -17.86 11.84
N HIS A 206 -13.19 -17.71 11.14
CA HIS A 206 -13.79 -18.81 10.39
C HIS A 206 -12.85 -19.38 9.31
N ILE A 207 -12.20 -18.52 8.50
CA ILE A 207 -11.23 -18.95 7.48
C ILE A 207 -10.09 -19.76 8.12
N MET A 208 -9.61 -19.31 9.29
CA MET A 208 -8.53 -19.98 10.02
C MET A 208 -8.97 -21.32 10.62
N GLU A 209 -10.16 -21.39 11.21
CA GLU A 209 -10.73 -22.62 11.77
C GLU A 209 -10.95 -23.70 10.70
N GLN A 210 -11.29 -23.27 9.48
CA GLN A 210 -11.47 -24.15 8.32
C GLN A 210 -10.16 -24.47 7.57
N ASP A 211 -9.02 -23.93 8.03
CA ASP A 211 -7.71 -24.07 7.39
C ASP A 211 -7.73 -23.68 5.91
N LEU A 212 -8.43 -22.59 5.58
CA LEU A 212 -8.60 -22.10 4.20
C LEU A 212 -7.49 -21.11 3.78
N GLY A 213 -6.62 -20.72 4.71
CA GLY A 213 -5.52 -19.79 4.45
C GLY A 213 -5.18 -18.94 5.67
N ASN A 214 -4.05 -18.25 5.57
CA ASN A 214 -3.52 -17.41 6.65
C ASN A 214 -3.06 -16.02 6.16
N VAL A 215 -3.49 -15.57 4.98
CA VAL A 215 -3.17 -14.25 4.44
C VAL A 215 -4.47 -13.48 4.21
N PHE A 216 -4.57 -12.30 4.83
CA PHE A 216 -5.81 -11.54 4.94
C PHE A 216 -5.61 -10.10 4.49
N LEU A 217 -6.45 -9.63 3.56
CA LEU A 217 -6.61 -8.21 3.27
C LEU A 217 -7.78 -7.69 4.10
N LEU A 218 -7.49 -6.78 5.03
CA LEU A 218 -8.53 -6.17 5.86
C LEU A 218 -9.33 -5.18 5.02
N SER A 219 -10.64 -5.15 5.17
CA SER A 219 -11.47 -4.13 4.53
C SER A 219 -11.46 -2.81 5.31
N ASP A 220 -11.90 -1.73 4.66
CA ASP A 220 -11.97 -0.41 5.28
C ASP A 220 -12.93 -0.40 6.49
N GLU A 221 -13.98 -1.23 6.48
CA GLU A 221 -14.92 -1.40 7.59
C GLU A 221 -14.24 -1.96 8.84
N LEU A 222 -13.31 -2.90 8.68
CA LEU A 222 -12.58 -3.48 9.80
C LEU A 222 -11.51 -2.52 10.34
N LEU A 223 -10.93 -1.69 9.47
CA LEU A 223 -9.97 -0.66 9.86
C LEU A 223 -10.64 0.57 10.51
N SER A 224 -11.88 0.86 10.14
CA SER A 224 -12.66 1.99 10.66
C SER A 224 -13.28 1.64 12.00
N VAL A 225 -12.49 1.69 13.07
CA VAL A 225 -12.98 1.43 14.41
C VAL A 225 -13.67 2.68 14.98
N GLY A 226 -14.88 2.99 14.51
CA GLY A 226 -15.65 4.14 14.99
C GLY A 226 -16.75 4.64 14.04
N ALA A 227 -17.71 5.38 14.60
CA ALA A 227 -18.82 5.94 13.82
C ALA A 227 -18.40 7.24 13.12
N GLY A 228 -18.15 7.18 11.80
CA GLY A 228 -18.44 8.31 10.90
C GLY A 228 -17.27 8.92 10.11
N ASP A 229 -16.03 8.77 10.55
CA ASP A 229 -14.87 9.36 9.85
C ASP A 229 -14.01 8.26 9.22
N THR A 230 -14.04 8.16 7.88
CA THR A 230 -13.38 7.13 7.05
C THR A 230 -11.87 6.98 7.26
N TYR A 231 -11.23 7.88 8.02
CA TYR A 231 -9.78 7.88 8.23
C TYR A 231 -9.35 8.01 9.70
N ASN A 232 -10.27 7.81 10.66
CA ASN A 232 -9.92 7.78 12.07
C ASN A 232 -9.75 6.33 12.55
N ILE A 233 -8.56 5.77 12.30
CA ILE A 233 -8.21 4.42 12.75
C ILE A 233 -7.75 4.50 14.20
N ASP A 234 -8.53 3.96 15.13
CA ASP A 234 -8.07 3.70 16.50
C ASP A 234 -7.16 2.46 16.50
N VAL A 235 -5.85 2.70 16.44
CA VAL A 235 -4.84 1.64 16.35
C VAL A 235 -4.78 0.78 17.61
N GLU A 236 -5.09 1.33 18.79
CA GLU A 236 -5.09 0.56 20.03
C GLU A 236 -6.31 -0.37 20.10
N GLN A 237 -7.47 0.13 19.70
CA GLN A 237 -8.68 -0.70 19.61
C GLN A 237 -8.53 -1.78 18.52
N LEU A 238 -8.00 -1.44 17.35
CA LEU A 238 -7.70 -2.40 16.29
C LEU A 238 -6.71 -3.47 16.79
N ARG A 239 -5.68 -3.06 17.54
CA ARG A 239 -4.71 -3.99 18.14
C ARG A 239 -5.38 -4.94 19.14
N GLU A 240 -6.30 -4.44 19.98
CA GLU A 240 -7.06 -5.26 20.91
C GLU A 240 -7.93 -6.29 20.17
N GLN A 241 -8.65 -5.85 19.12
CA GLN A 241 -9.46 -6.74 18.28
C GLN A 241 -8.63 -7.84 17.61
N LEU A 242 -7.46 -7.47 17.09
CA LEU A 242 -6.54 -8.40 16.42
C LEU A 242 -5.68 -9.22 17.39
N SER A 243 -5.79 -9.03 18.71
CA SER A 243 -4.96 -9.73 19.69
C SER A 243 -5.20 -11.24 19.75
N SER A 244 -6.40 -11.68 19.33
CA SER A 244 -6.76 -13.09 19.22
C SER A 244 -6.21 -13.77 17.96
N VAL A 245 -5.75 -12.97 16.97
CA VAL A 245 -5.26 -13.50 15.70
C VAL A 245 -3.85 -14.09 15.88
N PRO A 246 -3.63 -15.36 15.47
CA PRO A 246 -2.31 -15.97 15.53
C PRO A 246 -1.25 -15.17 14.77
N LYS A 247 -0.04 -15.09 15.33
CA LYS A 247 1.10 -14.37 14.72
C LYS A 247 1.58 -14.96 13.39
N SER A 248 1.15 -16.18 13.06
CA SER A 248 1.37 -16.82 11.76
C SER A 248 0.46 -16.27 10.67
N ALA A 249 -0.59 -15.54 11.02
CA ALA A 249 -1.45 -14.86 10.06
C ALA A 249 -0.75 -13.60 9.54
N ILE A 250 -0.84 -13.39 8.22
CA ILE A 250 -0.33 -12.20 7.55
C ILE A 250 -1.50 -11.26 7.30
N LEU A 251 -1.51 -10.15 8.04
CA LEU A 251 -2.53 -9.11 7.91
C LEU A 251 -2.01 -7.97 7.02
N ILE A 252 -2.80 -7.64 6.00
CA ILE A 252 -2.54 -6.60 5.02
C ILE A 252 -3.58 -5.51 5.23
N ALA A 253 -3.15 -4.32 5.64
CA ALA A 253 -4.07 -3.19 5.82
C ALA A 253 -4.02 -2.26 4.58
N PRO A 254 -5.12 -2.06 3.86
CA PRO A 254 -5.20 -1.03 2.83
C PRO A 254 -5.20 0.35 3.47
N LEU A 255 -4.51 1.28 2.82
CA LEU A 255 -4.51 2.71 3.13
C LEU A 255 -4.70 3.48 1.83
N PRO A 256 -5.71 4.34 1.73
CA PRO A 256 -5.85 5.20 0.57
C PRO A 256 -4.64 6.11 0.40
N SER A 257 -4.22 6.26 -0.86
CA SER A 257 -3.11 7.13 -1.23
C SER A 257 -3.53 8.60 -1.29
N MET A 258 -2.57 9.50 -1.11
CA MET A 258 -2.70 10.95 -1.24
C MET A 258 -3.75 11.57 -0.30
N LEU A 259 -3.80 11.11 0.96
CA LEU A 259 -4.69 11.69 1.95
C LEU A 259 -4.22 13.12 2.33
N PRO A 260 -5.14 14.01 2.74
CA PRO A 260 -4.78 15.34 3.22
C PRO A 260 -3.71 15.26 4.31
N GLN A 261 -2.74 16.18 4.28
CA GLN A 261 -1.66 16.25 5.28
C GLN A 261 -0.77 14.99 5.34
N ASN A 262 -0.77 14.18 4.28
CA ASN A 262 -0.05 12.90 4.22
C ASN A 262 -0.45 11.96 5.36
N LEU A 263 -1.74 11.97 5.72
CA LEU A 263 -2.30 11.18 6.83
C LEU A 263 -1.99 9.68 6.66
N GLU A 264 -1.92 9.18 5.43
CA GLU A 264 -1.57 7.79 5.12
C GLU A 264 -0.17 7.42 5.63
N VAL A 265 0.78 8.36 5.63
CA VAL A 265 2.14 8.11 6.14
C VAL A 265 2.12 8.00 7.66
N THR A 266 1.34 8.84 8.34
CA THR A 266 1.17 8.82 9.79
C THR A 266 0.44 7.55 10.23
N LEU A 267 -0.69 7.24 9.59
CA LEU A 267 -1.44 6.01 9.84
C LEU A 267 -0.60 4.76 9.56
N GLY A 268 0.14 4.73 8.45
CA GLY A 268 1.01 3.62 8.11
C GLY A 268 2.09 3.35 9.17
N LYS A 269 2.66 4.39 9.77
CA LYS A 269 3.61 4.25 10.89
C LYS A 269 2.96 3.73 12.17
N SER A 270 1.77 4.23 12.50
CA SER A 270 1.02 3.77 13.67
C SER A 270 0.63 2.29 13.51
N LEU A 271 0.11 1.90 12.35
CA LEU A 271 -0.19 0.50 12.01
C LEU A 271 1.05 -0.39 12.06
N ALA A 272 2.19 0.07 11.54
CA ALA A 272 3.46 -0.64 11.63
C ALA A 272 3.93 -0.85 13.08
N SER A 273 3.58 0.08 13.97
CA SER A 273 3.96 0.03 15.39
C SER A 273 3.02 -0.87 16.22
N SER A 274 1.82 -1.17 15.71
CA SER A 274 0.86 -2.06 16.40
C SER A 274 1.39 -3.48 16.55
N GLY A 275 2.23 -3.93 15.61
CA GLY A 275 2.79 -5.28 15.56
C GLY A 275 1.84 -6.36 15.03
N SER A 276 0.56 -6.04 14.83
CA SER A 276 -0.43 -6.97 14.26
C SER A 276 -0.43 -6.96 12.73
N ILE A 277 -0.16 -5.79 12.12
CA ILE A 277 -0.15 -5.63 10.67
C ILE A 277 1.22 -6.00 10.09
N SER A 278 1.23 -6.94 9.14
CA SER A 278 2.46 -7.44 8.50
C SER A 278 2.81 -6.65 7.23
N SER A 279 1.81 -6.19 6.49
CA SER A 279 1.97 -5.43 5.25
C SER A 279 0.96 -4.29 5.19
N LEU A 280 1.34 -3.20 4.50
CA LEU A 280 0.39 -2.20 4.04
C LEU A 280 0.16 -2.34 2.54
N LEU A 281 -1.02 -1.94 2.09
CA LEU A 281 -1.33 -1.72 0.69
C LEU A 281 -1.65 -0.24 0.51
N LEU A 282 -0.85 0.49 -0.29
CA LEU A 282 -1.20 1.84 -0.71
C LEU A 282 -2.22 1.76 -1.85
N SER A 283 -3.50 1.93 -1.52
CA SER A 283 -4.61 1.83 -2.46
C SER A 283 -4.65 3.04 -3.38
N ASN A 284 -4.98 2.82 -4.65
CA ASN A 284 -4.93 3.80 -5.73
C ASN A 284 -3.60 4.57 -5.76
N CYS A 285 -2.46 3.89 -5.55
CA CYS A 285 -1.14 4.52 -5.49
C CYS A 285 -0.61 4.88 -6.88
N CYS A 286 -0.86 4.02 -7.86
CA CYS A 286 -0.49 4.24 -9.25
C CYS A 286 -1.71 4.20 -10.14
N VAL A 287 -2.10 5.33 -10.73
CA VAL A 287 -3.30 5.44 -11.58
C VAL A 287 -2.98 5.74 -13.05
N ASN A 288 -1.71 5.58 -13.43
CA ASN A 288 -1.14 5.95 -14.71
C ASN A 288 -1.04 7.47 -14.91
N ASP A 289 -0.58 8.18 -13.86
CA ASP A 289 -0.29 9.61 -13.90
C ASP A 289 1.22 9.92 -13.77
N ASP A 290 1.60 11.18 -14.04
CA ASP A 290 3.01 11.62 -14.01
C ASP A 290 3.61 11.70 -12.59
N GLU A 291 2.76 11.71 -11.56
CA GLU A 291 3.16 11.86 -10.16
C GLU A 291 3.29 10.52 -9.43
N ASP A 292 2.72 9.44 -9.97
CA ASP A 292 2.65 8.09 -9.40
C ASP A 292 3.98 7.63 -8.79
N LEU A 293 5.06 7.69 -9.57
CA LEU A 293 6.37 7.23 -9.12
C LEU A 293 6.97 8.11 -8.03
N LYS A 294 6.80 9.43 -8.13
CA LYS A 294 7.31 10.38 -7.13
C LYS A 294 6.54 10.23 -5.82
N TYR A 295 5.24 10.06 -5.91
CA TYR A 295 4.37 9.83 -4.77
C TYR A 295 4.67 8.48 -4.11
N ALA A 296 4.73 7.39 -4.88
CA ALA A 296 5.02 6.06 -4.35
C ALA A 296 6.37 6.04 -3.61
N GLN A 297 7.40 6.67 -4.18
CA GLN A 297 8.68 6.84 -3.49
C GLN A 297 8.51 7.59 -2.16
N PHE A 298 7.86 8.76 -2.18
CA PHE A 298 7.60 9.57 -0.99
C PHE A 298 6.86 8.78 0.10
N ALA A 299 5.78 8.08 -0.23
CA ALA A 299 4.96 7.36 0.72
C ALA A 299 5.71 6.15 1.31
N ILE A 300 6.40 5.35 0.47
CA ILE A 300 7.18 4.19 0.92
C ILE A 300 8.33 4.64 1.83
N GLU A 301 9.10 5.65 1.43
CA GLU A 301 10.18 6.20 2.26
C GLU A 301 9.62 6.82 3.54
N GLY A 302 8.52 7.57 3.44
CA GLY A 302 7.85 8.21 4.55
C GLY A 302 7.47 7.21 5.64
N ILE A 303 6.80 6.12 5.27
CA ILE A 303 6.33 5.07 6.18
C ILE A 303 7.49 4.25 6.74
N THR A 304 8.44 3.83 5.90
CA THR A 304 9.53 2.93 6.31
C THR A 304 10.64 3.65 7.09
N LYS A 305 10.79 4.96 6.92
CA LYS A 305 11.79 5.75 7.66
C LYS A 305 11.43 5.78 9.13
N LYS A 306 12.32 5.20 9.95
CA LYS A 306 12.23 5.26 11.41
C LYS A 306 12.02 6.71 11.84
N SER A 307 11.02 6.94 12.70
CA SER A 307 10.87 8.20 13.41
C SER A 307 12.13 8.41 14.23
N SER A 308 13.03 9.27 13.76
CA SER A 308 14.26 9.58 14.46
C SER A 308 13.88 10.35 15.73
N SER A 309 14.04 9.73 16.89
CA SER A 309 13.87 10.40 18.19
C SER A 309 14.98 11.41 18.45
N SER A 310 16.12 11.29 17.75
CA SER A 310 17.07 12.39 17.68
C SER A 310 16.43 13.49 16.87
N PHE A 311 16.11 14.58 17.55
CA PHE A 311 15.89 15.89 16.97
C PHE A 311 17.06 16.12 16.00
N SER A 312 16.84 15.86 14.71
CA SER A 312 17.77 16.30 13.68
C SER A 312 17.60 17.81 13.61
N MET A 313 18.17 18.50 14.59
CA MET A 313 18.69 19.84 14.45
C MET A 313 19.89 19.74 13.51
N THR A 314 19.64 19.31 12.27
CA THR A 314 20.47 19.61 11.11
C THR A 314 20.44 21.13 10.98
N GLY A 315 21.30 21.78 11.77
CA GLY A 315 21.35 23.23 11.89
C GLY A 315 21.98 23.79 13.17
N LEU A 316 22.25 23.01 14.22
CA LEU A 316 22.68 23.62 15.51
C LEU A 316 23.88 22.99 16.22
N THR A 317 24.71 22.22 15.52
CA THR A 317 26.09 21.98 15.95
C THR A 317 27.06 22.37 14.85
N GLY A 318 27.40 23.66 14.84
CA GLY A 318 28.61 24.31 14.28
C GLY A 318 29.22 23.72 13.00
N SER A 319 29.30 24.45 11.90
CA SER A 319 30.02 25.72 11.85
C SER A 319 29.72 26.47 10.56
N THR A 320 29.46 27.77 10.75
CA THR A 320 29.60 28.86 9.80
C THR A 320 30.67 28.65 8.73
N ASN A 321 30.25 28.40 7.48
CA ASN A 321 30.56 29.25 6.30
C ASN A 321 30.34 28.47 4.99
N GLY A 322 29.34 28.88 4.20
CA GLY A 322 29.22 28.42 2.82
C GLY A 322 27.79 28.29 2.32
N HIS A 323 27.15 29.44 2.09
CA HIS A 323 26.21 29.68 0.99
C HIS A 323 25.51 28.46 0.35
N PHE A 324 24.52 27.91 1.05
CA PHE A 324 23.38 27.29 0.40
C PHE A 324 22.12 27.82 1.09
N GLY A 325 21.58 28.90 0.53
CA GLY A 325 20.19 29.23 0.70
C GLY A 325 19.34 28.20 -0.04
N VAL A 326 19.32 26.96 0.47
CA VAL A 326 18.15 26.12 0.28
C VAL A 326 17.31 26.44 1.49
N SER A 327 16.43 27.43 1.33
CA SER A 327 15.28 27.54 2.20
C SER A 327 14.69 26.14 2.29
N SER A 328 14.83 25.53 3.47
CA SER A 328 14.05 24.37 3.88
C SER A 328 12.60 24.86 3.89
N HIS A 329 12.00 24.98 2.71
CA HIS A 329 10.58 24.93 2.57
C HIS A 329 10.22 23.51 2.98
N VAL A 330 10.08 23.32 4.29
CA VAL A 330 9.19 22.31 4.87
C VAL A 330 7.76 22.78 4.56
N GLY A 331 7.49 23.02 3.27
CA GLY A 331 6.15 23.13 2.76
C GLY A 331 5.65 21.71 2.69
N GLU A 332 4.52 21.46 3.34
CA GLU A 332 3.78 20.22 3.17
C GLU A 332 3.60 19.97 1.67
N VAL A 333 4.18 18.87 1.17
CA VAL A 333 3.98 18.46 -0.21
C VAL A 333 2.52 18.05 -0.35
N LYS A 334 1.80 18.73 -1.23
CA LYS A 334 0.40 18.42 -1.55
C LYS A 334 0.35 17.61 -2.83
N TRP A 335 0.05 16.33 -2.69
CA TRP A 335 -0.17 15.43 -3.82
C TRP A 335 -1.59 15.55 -4.32
N ARG A 336 -1.79 15.59 -5.65
CA ARG A 336 -3.11 15.68 -6.26
C ARG A 336 -3.15 14.90 -7.56
N ARG A 337 -4.16 14.04 -7.71
CA ARG A 337 -4.45 13.41 -9.00
C ARG A 337 -4.85 14.46 -10.04
N LYS A 338 -4.35 14.31 -11.26
CA LYS A 338 -4.92 14.99 -12.43
C LYS A 338 -6.27 14.35 -12.70
N GLY A 339 -7.34 15.11 -12.51
CA GLY A 339 -8.72 14.69 -12.80
C GLY A 339 -9.04 14.67 -14.28
#